data_AF-A0A6I8U9E9-F1
#
_entry.id   AF-A0A6I8U9E9-F1
#
_cell.length_a   1.000
_cell.length_b   1.000
_cell.length_c   1.000
_cell.angle_alpha   90.00
_cell.angle_beta   90.00
_cell.angle_gamma   90.00
#
_symmetry.space_group_name_H-M   'P 1'
#
loop_
_entity.id
_entity.type
_entity.pdbx_description
1 polymer ?
#
loop_
_entity_poly.entity_id
_entity_poly.type
_entity_poly.pdbx_seq_one_letter_code
_entity_poly.pdbx_strand_id
1 'polypeptide(L)'
;MDEEWFWMQLEQKYGQVSLHLKNILRLQSLCRQSLANLTEERIGHIEHDMRSMAECLTEEANAGGTPLREIYGLQFAKNPERFRFLAGEVMCLLDLAQIMRDHSATSFIRPLKKAKACLSQHPEPVANPCIDRLLDNLRRKITLHIRSLTSRNDLMEKVHKMAAKVYLTNAGQYKATIICPFCEAKPSKITLSMDVTGSWHIFGFKRHYNTFHSSLPDSMAEPVIKRSKNDTKKESNGKIC
;
A
#
# COMPACT_ATOMS: atom_id res chain seq x y z
N MET A 1 -10.04 12.05 -10.21
CA MET A 1 -10.30 10.96 -11.16
C MET A 1 -11.50 10.24 -10.60
N ASP A 2 -12.61 10.22 -11.33
CA ASP A 2 -13.93 9.81 -10.83
C ASP A 2 -13.88 8.36 -10.29
N GLU A 3 -13.65 8.23 -8.99
CA GLU A 3 -13.76 6.97 -8.26
C GLU A 3 -15.21 6.47 -8.30
N GLU A 4 -16.15 7.39 -8.27
CA GLU A 4 -17.57 7.13 -8.48
C GLU A 4 -17.83 6.55 -9.88
N TRP A 5 -17.19 7.09 -10.93
CA TRP A 5 -17.29 6.51 -12.28
C TRP A 5 -16.66 5.12 -12.36
N PHE A 6 -15.54 4.89 -11.66
CA PHE A 6 -14.92 3.57 -11.60
C PHE A 6 -15.88 2.54 -11.00
N TRP A 7 -16.40 2.83 -9.80
CA TRP A 7 -17.34 1.94 -9.12
C TRP A 7 -18.62 1.78 -9.94
N MET A 8 -19.14 2.84 -10.53
CA MET A 8 -20.31 2.78 -11.41
C MET A 8 -20.08 1.86 -12.62
N GLN A 9 -18.95 1.97 -13.31
CA GLN A 9 -18.64 1.10 -14.46
C GLN A 9 -18.42 -0.36 -14.04
N LEU A 10 -17.82 -0.58 -12.87
CA LEU A 10 -17.58 -1.93 -12.36
C LEU A 10 -18.89 -2.58 -11.90
N GLU A 11 -19.75 -1.83 -11.21
CA GLU A 11 -21.07 -2.28 -10.76
C GLU A 11 -22.04 -2.49 -11.92
N GLN A 12 -21.87 -1.77 -13.03
CA GLN A 12 -22.63 -2.04 -14.26
C GLN A 12 -22.30 -3.42 -14.86
N LYS A 13 -21.07 -3.93 -14.65
CA LYS A 13 -20.62 -5.23 -15.19
C LYS A 13 -20.85 -6.38 -14.22
N TYR A 14 -20.57 -6.16 -12.95
CA TYR A 14 -20.65 -7.21 -11.92
C TYR A 14 -22.03 -7.26 -11.23
N GLY A 15 -22.64 -6.10 -11.00
CA GLY A 15 -23.72 -5.90 -10.03
C GLY A 15 -23.26 -5.09 -8.83
N GLN A 16 -24.16 -4.88 -7.86
CA GLN A 16 -23.91 -4.05 -6.68
C GLN A 16 -22.76 -4.63 -5.85
N VAL A 17 -21.78 -3.79 -5.51
CA VAL A 17 -20.67 -4.13 -4.61
C VAL A 17 -20.93 -3.50 -3.25
N SER A 18 -20.80 -4.27 -2.18
CA SER A 18 -21.09 -3.78 -0.83
C SER A 18 -20.14 -2.63 -0.45
N LEU A 19 -20.67 -1.66 0.30
CA LEU A 19 -19.92 -0.47 0.71
C LEU A 19 -18.66 -0.83 1.51
N HIS A 20 -18.75 -1.86 2.37
CA HIS A 20 -17.62 -2.29 3.18
C HIS A 20 -16.46 -2.82 2.32
N LEU A 21 -16.74 -3.58 1.26
CA LEU A 21 -15.70 -4.05 0.34
C LEU A 21 -15.02 -2.88 -0.38
N LYS A 22 -15.80 -1.88 -0.83
CA LYS A 22 -15.24 -0.66 -1.43
C LYS A 22 -14.33 0.07 -0.46
N ASN A 23 -14.74 0.20 0.80
CA ASN A 23 -13.96 0.87 1.84
C ASN A 23 -12.68 0.10 2.19
N ILE A 24 -12.71 -1.23 2.29
CA ILE A 24 -11.49 -2.03 2.50
C ILE A 24 -10.55 -1.87 1.30
N LEU A 25 -11.03 -2.00 0.07
CA LEU A 25 -10.19 -1.85 -1.12
C LEU A 25 -9.55 -0.45 -1.22
N ARG A 26 -10.27 0.59 -0.80
CA ARG A 26 -9.74 1.96 -0.64
C ARG A 26 -8.64 2.04 0.41
N LEU A 27 -8.88 1.51 1.61
CA LEU A 27 -7.90 1.49 2.71
C LEU A 27 -6.62 0.77 2.29
N GLN A 28 -6.76 -0.35 1.57
CA GLN A 28 -5.65 -1.15 1.04
C GLN A 28 -4.97 -0.50 -0.17
N SER A 29 -5.42 0.69 -0.60
CA SER A 29 -4.91 1.43 -1.75
C SER A 29 -4.87 0.58 -3.03
N LEU A 30 -5.81 -0.35 -3.17
CA LEU A 30 -5.92 -1.21 -4.34
C LEU A 30 -6.58 -0.40 -5.46
N CYS A 31 -5.74 0.25 -6.26
CA CYS A 31 -6.17 0.94 -7.46
C CYS A 31 -6.55 -0.05 -8.58
N ARG A 32 -7.15 0.45 -9.67
CA ARG A 32 -7.67 -0.33 -10.80
C ARG A 32 -6.72 -1.44 -11.28
N GLN A 33 -5.44 -1.14 -11.44
CA GLN A 33 -4.43 -2.11 -11.89
C GLN A 33 -4.06 -3.12 -10.80
N SER A 34 -4.09 -2.72 -9.54
CA SER A 34 -3.83 -3.60 -8.40
C SER A 34 -4.98 -4.57 -8.14
N LEU A 35 -6.22 -4.17 -8.46
CA LEU A 35 -7.41 -5.02 -8.35
C LEU A 35 -7.36 -6.20 -9.34
N ALA A 36 -6.85 -6.00 -10.56
CA ALA A 36 -6.66 -7.09 -11.53
C ALA A 36 -5.71 -8.19 -11.03
N ASN A 37 -4.82 -7.84 -10.11
CA ASN A 37 -3.83 -8.74 -9.52
C ASN A 37 -4.30 -9.32 -8.18
N LEU A 38 -5.59 -9.29 -7.88
CA LEU A 38 -6.11 -9.90 -6.66
C LEU A 38 -6.18 -11.43 -6.84
N THR A 39 -5.70 -12.15 -5.83
CA THR A 39 -5.68 -13.61 -5.71
C THR A 39 -6.18 -13.97 -4.32
N GLU A 40 -6.55 -15.24 -4.08
CA GLU A 40 -6.95 -15.70 -2.75
C GLU A 40 -5.88 -15.42 -1.68
N GLU A 41 -4.61 -15.67 -2.02
CA GLU A 41 -3.47 -15.37 -1.15
C GLU A 41 -3.43 -13.88 -0.76
N ARG A 42 -3.63 -12.98 -1.74
CA ARG A 42 -3.67 -11.53 -1.49
C ARG A 42 -4.87 -11.12 -0.67
N ILE A 43 -6.01 -11.78 -0.85
CA ILE A 43 -7.19 -11.57 0.00
C ILE A 43 -6.86 -11.97 1.44
N GLY A 44 -6.17 -13.09 1.66
CA GLY A 44 -5.67 -13.49 2.98
C GLY A 44 -4.74 -12.45 3.63
N HIS A 45 -3.83 -11.85 2.84
CA HIS A 45 -3.00 -10.73 3.31
C HIS A 45 -3.83 -9.50 3.69
N ILE A 46 -4.87 -9.17 2.91
CA ILE A 46 -5.78 -8.07 3.25
C ILE A 46 -6.50 -8.34 4.57
N GLU A 47 -7.00 -9.56 4.80
CA GLU A 47 -7.63 -9.88 6.08
C GLU A 47 -6.67 -9.72 7.25
N HIS A 48 -5.41 -10.16 7.09
CA HIS A 48 -4.39 -10.01 8.11
C HIS A 48 -4.07 -8.53 8.39
N ASP A 49 -3.93 -7.72 7.34
CA ASP A 49 -3.71 -6.28 7.45
C ASP A 49 -4.88 -5.61 8.18
N MET A 50 -6.12 -5.96 7.82
CA MET A 50 -7.32 -5.42 8.45
C MET A 50 -7.38 -5.78 9.94
N ARG A 51 -7.11 -7.04 10.32
CA ARG A 51 -7.03 -7.44 11.75
C ARG A 51 -5.95 -6.65 12.48
N SER A 52 -4.75 -6.56 11.91
CA SER A 52 -3.63 -5.83 12.52
C SER A 52 -3.86 -4.33 12.66
N MET A 53 -4.82 -3.76 11.92
CA MET A 53 -5.18 -2.35 11.93
C MET A 53 -6.43 -2.04 12.76
N ALA A 54 -7.03 -3.05 13.40
CA ALA A 54 -8.29 -2.94 14.13
C ALA A 54 -8.29 -1.84 15.19
N GLU A 55 -7.23 -1.76 16.00
CA GLU A 55 -7.08 -0.73 17.03
C GLU A 55 -7.01 0.68 16.43
N CYS A 56 -6.11 0.90 15.46
CA CYS A 56 -5.98 2.21 14.80
C CYS A 56 -7.28 2.67 14.13
N LEU A 57 -7.98 1.76 13.45
CA LEU A 57 -9.25 2.08 12.79
C LEU A 57 -10.37 2.38 13.80
N THR A 58 -10.30 1.77 15.00
CA THR A 58 -11.23 2.06 16.09
C THR A 58 -10.99 3.46 16.65
N GLU A 59 -9.73 3.85 16.86
CA GLU A 59 -9.36 5.21 17.27
C GLU A 59 -9.79 6.25 16.22
N GLU A 60 -9.54 5.98 14.94
CA GLU A 60 -9.95 6.87 13.84
C GLU A 60 -11.48 7.02 13.79
N ALA A 61 -12.24 5.93 13.94
CA ALA A 61 -13.70 5.99 13.99
C ALA A 61 -14.20 6.80 15.20
N ASN A 62 -13.59 6.65 16.36
CA ASN A 62 -13.94 7.41 17.57
C ASN A 62 -13.59 8.90 17.44
N ALA A 63 -12.60 9.25 16.63
CA ALA A 63 -12.23 10.63 16.31
C ALA A 63 -13.12 11.28 15.23
N GLY A 64 -14.22 10.62 14.82
CA GLY A 64 -15.14 11.11 13.79
C GLY A 64 -14.80 10.66 12.37
N GLY A 65 -13.91 9.67 12.22
CA GLY A 65 -13.60 9.02 10.96
C GLY A 65 -14.70 8.05 10.48
N THR A 66 -14.38 7.22 9.49
CA THR A 66 -15.33 6.26 8.92
C THR A 66 -15.77 5.23 9.98
N PRO A 67 -17.09 5.02 10.18
CA PRO A 67 -17.58 4.06 11.16
C PRO A 67 -17.10 2.64 10.89
N LEU A 68 -16.73 1.89 11.94
CA LEU A 68 -16.26 0.50 11.81
C LEU A 68 -17.25 -0.42 11.09
N ARG A 69 -18.56 -0.19 11.23
CA ARG A 69 -19.61 -0.94 10.50
C ARG A 69 -19.53 -0.78 8.98
N GLU A 70 -19.01 0.35 8.52
CA GLU A 70 -18.84 0.64 7.09
C GLU A 70 -17.51 0.12 6.56
N ILE A 71 -16.60 -0.33 7.44
CA ILE A 71 -15.31 -0.92 7.08
C ILE A 71 -15.36 -2.44 7.22
N TYR A 72 -15.78 -2.95 8.38
CA TYR A 72 -15.77 -4.37 8.74
C TYR A 72 -17.11 -5.08 8.50
N GLY A 73 -18.15 -4.34 8.09
CA GLY A 73 -19.50 -4.86 8.00
C GLY A 73 -20.14 -5.10 9.37
N LEU A 74 -21.42 -5.48 9.38
CA LEU A 74 -22.19 -5.68 10.62
C LEU A 74 -21.62 -6.80 11.51
N GLN A 75 -21.04 -7.84 10.90
CA GLN A 75 -20.60 -9.03 11.61
C GLN A 75 -19.31 -8.80 12.42
N PHE A 76 -18.36 -8.04 11.87
CA PHE A 76 -17.04 -7.87 12.46
C PHE A 76 -16.80 -6.49 13.07
N ALA A 77 -17.69 -5.52 12.90
CA ALA A 77 -17.53 -4.19 13.50
C ALA A 77 -17.33 -4.18 15.02
N LYS A 78 -17.91 -5.15 15.73
CA LYS A 78 -17.73 -5.30 17.19
C LYS A 78 -16.44 -6.02 17.56
N ASN A 79 -15.89 -6.84 16.66
CA ASN A 79 -14.71 -7.67 16.90
C ASN A 79 -13.80 -7.68 15.65
N PRO A 80 -13.21 -6.53 15.30
CA PRO A 80 -12.41 -6.39 14.07
C PRO A 80 -11.18 -7.30 14.04
N GLU A 81 -10.65 -7.70 15.19
CA GLU A 81 -9.56 -8.69 15.33
C GLU A 81 -9.90 -10.08 14.77
N ARG A 82 -11.20 -10.38 14.60
CA ARG A 82 -11.68 -11.65 14.04
C ARG A 82 -12.08 -11.52 12.57
N PHE A 83 -11.80 -10.37 11.96
CA PHE A 83 -12.22 -10.09 10.60
C PHE A 83 -11.72 -11.16 9.63
N ARG A 84 -12.64 -11.61 8.79
CA ARG A 84 -12.39 -12.45 7.62
C ARG A 84 -13.45 -12.11 6.58
N PHE A 85 -13.10 -12.21 5.31
CA PHE A 85 -14.10 -12.16 4.25
C PHE A 85 -14.96 -13.42 4.30
N LEU A 86 -16.23 -13.25 4.03
CA LEU A 86 -17.13 -14.37 3.79
C LEU A 86 -16.82 -14.99 2.43
N ALA A 87 -17.16 -16.26 2.24
CA ALA A 87 -16.91 -16.96 0.98
C ALA A 87 -17.49 -16.20 -0.24
N GLY A 88 -18.70 -15.66 -0.11
CA GLY A 88 -19.32 -14.84 -1.17
C GLY A 88 -18.59 -13.51 -1.42
N GLU A 89 -17.96 -12.92 -0.40
CA GLU A 89 -17.16 -11.71 -0.53
C GLU A 89 -15.81 -12.01 -1.21
N VAL A 90 -15.20 -13.15 -0.89
CA VAL A 90 -13.99 -13.65 -1.58
C VAL A 90 -14.29 -13.88 -3.06
N MET A 91 -15.39 -14.56 -3.39
CA MET A 91 -15.82 -14.76 -4.77
C MET A 91 -16.04 -13.43 -5.49
N CYS A 92 -16.75 -12.48 -4.85
CA CYS A 92 -16.95 -11.14 -5.39
C CYS A 92 -15.61 -10.45 -5.71
N LEU A 93 -14.68 -10.44 -4.77
CA LEU A 93 -13.37 -9.82 -4.95
C LEU A 93 -12.58 -10.45 -6.12
N LEU A 94 -12.64 -11.77 -6.28
CA LEU A 94 -11.99 -12.49 -7.39
C LEU A 94 -12.67 -12.22 -8.74
N ASP A 95 -14.00 -12.14 -8.77
CA ASP A 95 -14.76 -11.81 -9.98
C ASP A 95 -14.48 -10.38 -10.43
N LEU A 96 -14.43 -9.42 -9.49
CA LEU A 96 -14.02 -8.05 -9.79
C LEU A 96 -12.60 -8.02 -10.37
N ALA A 97 -11.68 -8.82 -9.82
CA ALA A 97 -10.33 -8.94 -10.36
C ALA A 97 -10.32 -9.53 -11.78
N GLN A 98 -11.17 -10.54 -12.04
CA GLN A 98 -11.32 -11.13 -13.37
C GLN A 98 -11.88 -10.14 -14.39
N ILE A 99 -12.94 -9.40 -14.03
CA ILE A 99 -13.50 -8.33 -14.86
C ILE A 99 -12.42 -7.30 -15.21
N MET A 100 -11.56 -6.95 -14.25
CA MET A 100 -10.45 -6.02 -14.48
C MET A 100 -9.33 -6.58 -15.36
N ARG A 101 -9.16 -7.91 -15.44
CA ARG A 101 -8.21 -8.57 -16.36
C ARG A 101 -8.78 -8.63 -17.78
N ASP A 102 -10.06 -8.94 -17.90
CA ASP A 102 -10.74 -9.11 -19.18
C ASP A 102 -10.98 -7.78 -19.93
N HIS A 103 -10.88 -6.66 -19.22
CA HIS A 103 -11.09 -5.33 -19.77
C HIS A 103 -9.85 -4.48 -19.63
N SER A 104 -9.43 -3.83 -20.72
CA SER A 104 -8.31 -2.88 -20.68
C SER A 104 -8.60 -1.77 -19.66
N ALA A 105 -7.61 -1.39 -18.85
CA ALA A 105 -7.78 -0.37 -17.80
C ALA A 105 -8.39 0.97 -18.31
N THR A 106 -8.32 1.21 -19.61
CA THR A 106 -8.94 2.31 -20.36
C THR A 106 -10.47 2.28 -20.39
N SER A 107 -11.15 1.13 -20.33
CA SER A 107 -12.63 1.06 -20.35
C SER A 107 -13.27 1.62 -19.09
N PHE A 108 -12.52 1.71 -17.99
CA PHE A 108 -12.97 2.29 -16.73
C PHE A 108 -12.56 3.76 -16.59
N ILE A 109 -11.85 4.32 -17.57
CA ILE A 109 -11.53 5.75 -17.63
C ILE A 109 -12.69 6.44 -18.35
N ARG A 110 -13.25 7.49 -17.74
CA ARG A 110 -14.28 8.30 -18.38
C ARG A 110 -13.75 8.80 -19.73
N PRO A 111 -14.44 8.54 -20.85
CA PRO A 111 -14.03 9.08 -22.13
C PRO A 111 -14.01 10.61 -22.01
N LEU A 112 -12.85 11.22 -22.23
CA LEU A 112 -12.81 12.67 -22.42
C LEU A 112 -13.66 12.97 -23.65
N LYS A 113 -14.83 13.60 -23.46
CA LYS A 113 -15.52 14.28 -24.56
C LYS A 113 -14.47 15.18 -25.17
N LYS A 114 -14.11 14.95 -26.44
CA LYS A 114 -13.19 15.80 -27.19
C LYS A 114 -13.77 17.21 -27.20
N ALA A 115 -13.33 18.04 -26.25
CA ALA A 115 -13.46 19.47 -26.38
C ALA A 115 -12.67 19.83 -27.63
N LYS A 116 -13.34 20.46 -28.60
CA LYS A 116 -12.69 21.03 -29.77
C LYS A 116 -11.47 21.82 -29.31
N ALA A 117 -10.35 21.57 -30.00
CA ALA A 117 -9.07 22.17 -29.73
C ALA A 117 -9.19 23.69 -29.50
N CYS A 118 -8.68 24.14 -28.36
CA CYS A 118 -8.10 25.47 -28.25
C CYS A 118 -6.68 25.31 -27.71
N LEU A 119 -5.77 25.96 -28.40
CA LEU A 119 -4.32 25.82 -28.33
C LEU A 119 -3.75 26.19 -26.96
N SER A 120 -2.61 25.54 -26.67
CA SER A 120 -1.50 26.05 -25.85
C SER A 120 -1.83 26.52 -24.44
N GLN A 121 -1.56 25.68 -23.43
CA GLN A 121 -0.80 26.10 -22.24
C GLN A 121 0.01 24.91 -21.69
N HIS A 122 1.34 25.01 -21.76
CA HIS A 122 2.21 24.23 -20.89
C HIS A 122 1.86 24.56 -19.43
N PRO A 123 1.72 23.58 -18.52
CA PRO A 123 1.60 23.91 -17.12
C PRO A 123 2.97 24.34 -16.60
N GLU A 124 3.14 25.64 -16.37
CA GLU A 124 4.25 26.15 -15.58
C GLU A 124 4.19 25.60 -14.14
N PRO A 125 5.35 25.33 -13.52
CA PRO A 125 5.40 24.85 -12.15
C PRO A 125 5.07 26.00 -11.20
N VAL A 126 3.86 25.99 -10.64
CA VAL A 126 3.49 26.91 -9.55
C VAL A 126 4.25 26.47 -8.30
N ALA A 127 5.28 27.23 -7.93
CA ALA A 127 5.93 27.13 -6.63
C ALA A 127 4.93 27.59 -5.55
N ASN A 128 4.17 26.64 -5.00
CA ASN A 128 3.20 26.89 -3.94
C ASN A 128 3.87 26.64 -2.57
N PRO A 129 4.04 27.66 -1.71
CA PRO A 129 4.68 27.55 -0.39
C PRO A 129 3.96 26.60 0.60
N CYS A 130 2.83 26.00 0.20
CA CYS A 130 2.13 24.96 0.94
C CYS A 130 2.76 23.55 0.76
N ILE A 131 3.50 23.30 -0.33
CA ILE A 131 4.00 21.95 -0.66
C ILE A 131 5.07 21.46 0.32
N ASP A 132 5.96 22.35 0.76
CA ASP A 132 7.02 21.99 1.71
C ASP A 132 6.44 21.55 3.05
N ARG A 133 5.40 22.25 3.54
CA ARG A 133 4.69 21.86 4.76
C ARG A 133 3.99 20.51 4.63
N LEU A 134 3.50 20.17 3.44
CA LEU A 134 2.88 18.86 3.17
C LEU A 134 3.96 17.75 3.14
N LEU A 135 5.11 18.03 2.55
CA LEU A 135 6.27 17.14 2.55
C LEU A 135 6.82 16.90 3.96
N ASP A 136 6.93 17.94 4.78
CA ASP A 136 7.39 17.83 6.16
C ASP A 136 6.41 17.02 7.01
N ASN A 137 5.11 17.20 6.83
CA ASN A 137 4.10 16.37 7.50
C ASN A 137 4.18 14.90 7.06
N LEU A 138 4.44 14.64 5.78
CA LEU A 138 4.64 13.28 5.27
C LEU A 138 5.88 12.63 5.90
N ARG A 139 7.02 13.33 5.84
CA ARG A 139 8.29 12.89 6.43
C ARG A 139 8.12 12.63 7.92
N ARG A 140 7.51 13.56 8.66
CA ARG A 140 7.22 13.40 10.10
C ARG A 140 6.40 12.14 10.36
N LYS A 141 5.34 11.88 9.60
CA LYS A 141 4.49 10.69 9.79
C LYS A 141 5.25 9.39 9.51
N ILE A 142 6.11 9.37 8.49
CA ILE A 142 6.98 8.23 8.19
C ILE A 142 8.05 8.05 9.29
N THR A 143 8.71 9.13 9.72
CA THR A 143 9.69 9.10 10.81
C THR A 143 9.08 8.58 12.10
N LEU A 144 7.88 9.03 12.47
CA LEU A 144 7.16 8.52 13.65
C LEU A 144 6.92 7.01 13.56
N HIS A 145 6.55 6.52 12.38
CA HIS A 145 6.38 5.08 12.16
C HIS A 145 7.70 4.31 12.26
N ILE A 146 8.80 4.81 11.69
CA ILE A 146 10.11 4.12 11.85
C ILE A 146 10.57 4.17 13.30
N ARG A 147 10.34 5.29 14.01
CA ARG A 147 10.67 5.41 15.45
C ARG A 147 9.89 4.43 16.32
N SER A 148 8.66 4.09 15.96
CA SER A 148 7.91 3.05 16.69
C SER A 148 8.49 1.65 16.49
N LEU A 149 9.34 1.45 15.48
CA LEU A 149 9.97 0.15 15.18
C LEU A 149 11.44 0.07 15.64
N THR A 150 12.15 1.20 15.73
CA THR A 150 13.58 1.24 16.06
C THR A 150 14.03 2.62 16.55
N SER A 151 15.03 2.64 17.44
CA SER A 151 15.70 3.85 17.94
C SER A 151 16.92 4.28 17.12
N ARG A 152 17.22 3.58 16.02
CA ARG A 152 18.38 3.81 15.15
C ARG A 152 18.33 5.15 14.42
N ASN A 153 19.27 6.04 14.75
CA ASN A 153 19.36 7.38 14.17
C ASN A 153 19.75 7.38 12.67
N ASP A 154 20.52 6.38 12.22
CA ASP A 154 20.93 6.26 10.81
C ASP A 154 19.71 6.04 9.88
N LEU A 155 18.71 5.30 10.36
CA LEU A 155 17.45 5.09 9.61
C LEU A 155 16.61 6.36 9.56
N MET A 156 16.64 7.19 10.61
CA MET A 156 15.96 8.48 10.62
C MET A 156 16.58 9.45 9.62
N GLU A 157 17.90 9.45 9.51
CA GLU A 157 18.61 10.28 8.53
C GLU A 157 18.27 9.87 7.09
N LYS A 158 18.16 8.56 6.82
CA LYS A 158 17.69 8.02 5.54
C LYS A 158 16.27 8.52 5.20
N VAL A 159 15.35 8.55 6.17
CA VAL A 159 13.99 9.11 5.98
C VAL A 159 14.03 10.62 5.75
N HIS A 160 14.89 11.37 6.46
CA HIS A 160 15.01 12.82 6.29
C HIS A 160 15.47 13.19 4.87
N LYS A 161 16.45 12.43 4.32
CA LYS A 161 16.97 12.59 2.95
C LYS A 161 16.08 11.97 1.87
N MET A 162 14.95 11.38 2.24
CA MET A 162 14.05 10.71 1.31
C MET A 162 13.55 11.67 0.23
N ALA A 163 13.72 11.25 -1.03
CA ALA A 163 13.15 11.93 -2.18
C ALA A 163 11.63 11.72 -2.21
N ALA A 164 10.89 12.83 -2.14
CA ALA A 164 9.45 12.84 -2.15
C ALA A 164 8.95 13.97 -3.08
N LYS A 165 7.92 13.68 -3.86
CA LYS A 165 7.25 14.63 -4.74
C LYS A 165 5.78 14.67 -4.38
N VAL A 166 5.29 15.79 -3.90
CA VAL A 166 3.87 16.03 -3.66
C VAL A 166 3.29 16.76 -4.87
N TYR A 167 2.12 16.33 -5.30
CA TYR A 167 1.39 16.94 -6.40
C TYR A 167 -0.11 16.97 -6.09
N LEU A 168 -0.74 18.07 -6.48
CA LEU A 168 -2.19 18.20 -6.46
C LEU A 168 -2.73 17.53 -7.73
N THR A 169 -3.62 16.58 -7.57
CA THR A 169 -4.28 15.95 -8.70
C THR A 169 -5.37 16.87 -9.27
N ASN A 170 -5.78 16.64 -10.52
CA ASN A 170 -6.91 17.35 -11.15
C ASN A 170 -8.25 17.20 -10.41
N ALA A 171 -8.31 16.41 -9.34
CA ALA A 171 -9.47 16.22 -8.47
C ALA A 171 -9.31 16.89 -7.09
N GLY A 172 -8.34 17.79 -6.92
CA GLY A 172 -8.13 18.52 -5.67
C GLY A 172 -7.53 17.69 -4.54
N GLN A 173 -7.20 16.41 -4.77
CA GLN A 173 -6.55 15.56 -3.77
C GLN A 173 -5.03 15.65 -3.87
N TYR A 174 -4.36 15.81 -2.73
CA TYR A 174 -2.91 15.71 -2.63
C TYR A 174 -2.45 14.25 -2.68
N LYS A 175 -1.48 13.98 -3.56
CA LYS A 175 -0.75 12.72 -3.62
C LYS A 175 0.73 12.97 -3.45
N ALA A 176 1.42 12.01 -2.85
CA ALA A 176 2.87 11.99 -2.78
C ALA A 176 3.39 10.76 -3.50
N THR A 177 4.48 10.92 -4.21
CA THR A 177 5.33 9.80 -4.58
C THR A 177 6.64 9.90 -3.82
N ILE A 178 6.99 8.84 -3.11
CA ILE A 178 8.27 8.70 -2.41
C ILE A 178 9.10 7.60 -3.07
N ILE A 179 10.42 7.74 -2.99
CA ILE A 179 11.35 6.64 -3.24
C ILE A 179 11.71 6.07 -1.87
N CYS A 180 11.51 4.77 -1.67
CA CYS A 180 11.83 4.14 -0.39
C CYS A 180 13.33 4.34 -0.07
N PRO A 181 13.67 4.95 1.07
CA PRO A 181 15.06 5.27 1.41
C PRO A 181 15.86 4.06 1.91
N PHE A 182 15.20 2.91 2.12
CA PHE A 182 15.82 1.66 2.57
C PHE A 182 16.09 0.68 1.43
N CYS A 183 15.54 0.94 0.24
CA CYS A 183 15.81 0.14 -0.96
C CYS A 183 17.11 0.57 -1.63
N GLU A 184 18.22 -0.07 -1.27
CA GLU A 184 19.54 0.27 -1.82
C GLU A 184 19.75 -0.31 -3.24
N ALA A 185 19.44 -1.59 -3.45
CA ALA A 185 19.69 -2.25 -4.74
C ALA A 185 18.64 -1.96 -5.83
N LYS A 186 17.39 -1.73 -5.42
CA LYS A 186 16.26 -1.47 -6.35
C LYS A 186 15.29 -0.46 -5.75
N PRO A 187 15.45 0.85 -6.03
CA PRO A 187 14.64 1.89 -5.42
C PRO A 187 13.16 1.69 -5.75
N SER A 188 12.36 1.41 -4.72
CA SER A 188 10.92 1.19 -4.87
C SER A 188 10.19 2.53 -4.79
N LYS A 189 9.41 2.83 -5.83
CA LYS A 189 8.55 4.02 -5.90
C LYS A 189 7.20 3.71 -5.26
N ILE A 190 6.83 4.48 -4.23
CA ILE A 190 5.60 4.27 -3.45
C ILE A 190 4.72 5.51 -3.58
N THR A 191 3.45 5.30 -3.91
CA THR A 191 2.46 6.37 -4.02
C THR A 191 1.59 6.40 -2.78
N LEU A 192 1.43 7.58 -2.19
CA LEU A 192 0.68 7.83 -0.97
C LEU A 192 -0.38 8.92 -1.24
N SER A 193 -1.49 8.86 -0.52
CA SER A 193 -2.60 9.82 -0.64
C SER A 193 -2.81 10.55 0.68
N MET A 194 -3.34 11.76 0.60
CA MET A 194 -3.85 12.50 1.75
C MET A 194 -5.38 12.31 1.84
N ASP A 195 -5.90 12.20 3.06
CA ASP A 195 -7.34 12.24 3.32
C ASP A 195 -7.90 13.67 3.22
N VAL A 196 -9.20 13.80 3.47
CA VAL A 196 -9.89 15.10 3.54
C VAL A 196 -9.53 15.93 4.77
N THR A 197 -8.90 15.33 5.78
CA THR A 197 -8.49 16.01 7.04
C THR A 197 -7.08 16.60 6.97
N GLY A 198 -6.32 16.28 5.91
CA GLY A 198 -4.94 16.72 5.74
C GLY A 198 -3.89 15.70 6.22
N SER A 199 -4.31 14.49 6.56
CA SER A 199 -3.46 13.41 7.07
C SER A 199 -3.00 12.48 5.94
N TRP A 200 -1.71 12.12 5.93
CA TRP A 200 -1.14 11.23 4.92
C TRP A 200 -1.43 9.76 5.21
N HIS A 201 -2.00 9.03 4.26
CA HIS A 201 -2.09 7.57 4.31
C HIS A 201 -0.75 6.95 3.92
N ILE A 202 0.01 6.49 4.91
CA ILE A 202 1.34 5.89 4.71
C ILE A 202 1.31 4.35 4.58
N PHE A 203 0.13 3.74 4.40
CA PHE A 203 -0.03 2.27 4.39
C PHE A 203 0.83 1.58 3.32
N GLY A 204 0.90 2.16 2.12
CA GLY A 204 1.77 1.65 1.06
C GLY A 204 3.23 1.60 1.47
N PHE A 205 3.68 2.56 2.28
CA PHE A 205 5.02 2.57 2.86
C PHE A 205 5.16 1.56 3.99
N LYS A 206 4.23 1.50 4.95
CA LYS A 206 4.26 0.53 6.07
C LYS A 206 4.37 -0.91 5.55
N ARG A 207 3.50 -1.28 4.60
CA ARG A 207 3.52 -2.60 3.97
C ARG A 207 4.84 -2.89 3.29
N HIS A 208 5.33 -1.94 2.48
CA HIS A 208 6.63 -2.11 1.83
C HIS A 208 7.78 -2.26 2.84
N TYR A 209 7.79 -1.45 3.90
CA TYR A 209 8.76 -1.57 4.97
C TYR A 209 8.69 -2.94 5.64
N ASN A 210 7.49 -3.40 5.99
CA ASN A 210 7.31 -4.68 6.65
C ASN A 210 7.70 -5.88 5.77
N THR A 211 7.38 -5.83 4.48
CA THR A 211 7.71 -6.95 3.58
C THR A 211 9.20 -7.04 3.27
N PHE A 212 9.90 -5.91 3.14
CA PHE A 212 11.26 -5.89 2.58
C PHE A 212 12.35 -5.42 3.55
N HIS A 213 11.98 -4.81 4.68
CA HIS A 213 12.90 -4.12 5.59
C HIS A 213 12.67 -4.45 7.08
N SER A 214 11.56 -5.09 7.46
CA SER A 214 11.25 -5.42 8.88
C SER A 214 11.73 -6.80 9.34
N SER A 215 12.93 -7.21 8.95
CA SER A 215 13.63 -8.27 9.70
C SER A 215 13.82 -7.81 11.16
N LEU A 216 12.90 -8.18 12.05
CA LEU A 216 12.93 -7.99 13.51
C LEU A 216 14.00 -8.89 14.16
N PRO A 217 14.47 -8.62 15.40
CA PRO A 217 15.01 -7.39 16.00
C PRO A 217 16.49 -7.55 16.43
N ASP A 218 17.12 -6.47 16.90
CA ASP A 218 18.48 -6.39 17.49
C ASP A 218 18.70 -7.20 18.81
N SER A 219 17.96 -8.29 19.05
CA SER A 219 18.23 -9.20 20.17
C SER A 219 18.15 -10.65 19.71
N MET A 220 19.30 -11.19 19.29
CA MET A 220 19.75 -12.60 19.34
C MET A 220 21.00 -12.68 18.44
N ALA A 221 22.02 -11.90 18.77
CA ALA A 221 23.37 -12.12 18.22
C ALA A 221 24.07 -13.15 19.12
N GLU A 222 23.81 -14.43 18.85
CA GLU A 222 24.88 -15.43 19.00
C GLU A 222 25.21 -15.98 17.62
N PRO A 223 26.50 -15.97 17.22
CA PRO A 223 26.90 -16.38 15.89
C PRO A 223 26.84 -17.90 15.81
N VAL A 224 25.86 -18.44 15.07
CA VAL A 224 25.95 -19.83 14.61
C VAL A 224 27.02 -19.88 13.51
N ILE A 225 28.19 -20.35 13.94
CA ILE A 225 29.38 -20.67 13.16
C ILE A 225 28.97 -21.42 11.89
N LYS A 226 29.25 -20.81 10.73
CA LYS A 226 29.26 -21.50 9.43
C LYS A 226 30.34 -22.57 9.47
N ARG A 227 29.96 -23.85 9.55
CA ARG A 227 30.86 -24.96 9.16
C ARG A 227 30.70 -25.22 7.67
N SER A 228 31.64 -24.69 6.90
CA SER A 228 32.00 -25.17 5.57
C SER A 228 32.35 -26.66 5.65
N LYS A 229 31.74 -27.47 4.80
CA LYS A 229 32.29 -28.77 4.40
C LYS A 229 32.25 -28.84 2.87
N ASN A 230 33.34 -28.40 2.27
CA ASN A 230 33.80 -28.94 1.00
C ASN A 230 35.08 -29.75 1.26
N ASP A 231 35.16 -30.85 0.52
CA ASP A 231 36.34 -31.62 0.15
C ASP A 231 36.99 -32.53 1.19
N THR A 232 36.73 -33.83 1.03
CA THR A 232 37.82 -34.80 0.87
C THR A 232 37.34 -36.04 0.13
N LYS A 233 37.65 -36.10 -1.18
CA LYS A 233 37.66 -37.35 -1.96
C LYS A 233 38.99 -37.43 -2.69
N LYS A 234 39.96 -38.13 -2.08
CA LYS A 234 41.07 -38.86 -2.74
C LYS A 234 42.02 -39.36 -1.66
N GLU A 235 41.99 -40.66 -1.40
CA GLU A 235 43.20 -41.39 -1.04
C GLU A 235 43.22 -42.67 -1.86
N SER A 236 44.03 -42.59 -2.91
CA SER A 236 44.63 -43.69 -3.63
C SER A 236 45.72 -44.31 -2.75
N ASN A 237 45.58 -45.59 -2.39
CA ASN A 237 46.71 -46.38 -1.94
C ASN A 237 46.81 -47.66 -2.78
N GLY A 238 47.78 -47.65 -3.68
CA GLY A 238 48.38 -48.83 -4.28
C GLY A 238 49.89 -48.68 -4.20
N LYS A 239 50.55 -49.62 -3.50
CA LYS A 239 51.93 -50.10 -3.73
C LYS A 239 52.12 -51.36 -2.88
N ILE A 240 52.16 -52.55 -3.49
CA ILE A 240 53.37 -53.28 -3.95
C ILE A 240 54.24 -53.75 -2.78
N CYS A 241 54.05 -55.01 -2.35
CA CYS A 241 54.97 -56.15 -2.51
C CYS A 241 54.26 -57.41 -2.02
#